data_AF-A0A6A1TSH2-F1
#
_entry.id   AF-A0A6A1TSH2-F1
#
_cell.length_a   1.000
_cell.length_b   1.000
_cell.length_c   1.000
_cell.angle_alpha   90.00
_cell.angle_beta   90.00
_cell.angle_gamma   90.00
#
_symmetry.space_group_name_H-M   'P 1'
#
loop_
_entity.id
_entity.type
_entity.pdbx_description
1 polymer ?
#
loop_
_entity_poly.entity_id
_entity_poly.type
_entity_poly.pdbx_seq_one_letter_code
_entity_poly.pdbx_strand_id
1 'polypeptide(L)'
;MSIEAYIAARATYVQVNASLDGLASTIGAVGKYLTQNRARFSFSNTGHGLPMEALMGRDCMSADGDAWPSAAQIMESLSQWHAAKNNVLNAWSSLTADQRAALQPPPFQTGR
;
A
#
# COMPACT_ATOMS: atom_id res chain seq x y z
N MET A 1 5.70 28.15 -3.72
CA MET A 1 5.88 26.80 -4.31
C MET A 1 5.62 26.91 -5.81
N SER A 2 6.33 26.15 -6.64
CA SER A 2 6.22 26.20 -8.10
C SER A 2 5.30 25.08 -8.65
N ILE A 3 4.91 25.19 -9.92
CA ILE A 3 4.22 24.11 -10.65
C ILE A 3 5.04 22.82 -10.61
N GLU A 4 6.36 22.91 -10.76
CA GLU A 4 7.28 21.76 -10.69
C GLU A 4 7.20 21.06 -9.32
N ALA A 5 7.15 21.83 -8.22
CA ALA A 5 7.01 21.28 -6.89
C ALA A 5 5.67 20.53 -6.71
N TYR A 6 4.60 21.02 -7.32
CA TYR A 6 3.31 20.31 -7.33
C TYR A 6 3.37 19.01 -8.14
N ILE A 7 3.94 19.04 -9.35
CA ILE A 7 4.07 17.85 -10.20
C ILE A 7 4.90 16.78 -9.49
N ALA A 8 6.02 17.16 -8.87
CA ALA A 8 6.85 16.26 -8.09
C ALA A 8 6.09 15.68 -6.89
N ALA A 9 5.42 16.52 -6.09
CA ALA A 9 4.63 16.05 -4.95
C ALA A 9 3.53 15.07 -5.38
N ARG A 10 2.84 15.33 -6.51
CA ARG A 10 1.80 14.46 -7.06
C ARG A 10 2.37 13.12 -7.51
N ALA A 11 3.52 13.11 -8.17
CA ALA A 11 4.20 11.88 -8.58
C ALA A 11 4.59 11.03 -7.36
N THR A 12 5.18 11.64 -6.33
CA THR A 12 5.51 10.97 -5.07
C THR A 12 4.28 10.37 -4.40
N TYR A 13 3.17 11.12 -4.33
CA TYR A 13 1.92 10.59 -3.77
C TYR A 13 1.41 9.37 -4.54
N VAL A 14 1.39 9.43 -5.88
CA VAL A 14 0.94 8.29 -6.71
C VAL A 14 1.77 7.05 -6.44
N GLN A 15 3.09 7.19 -6.35
CA GLN A 15 4.00 6.09 -6.04
C GLN A 15 3.71 5.50 -4.65
N VAL A 16 3.63 6.34 -3.62
CA VAL A 16 3.39 5.88 -2.24
C VAL A 16 2.00 5.26 -2.09
N ASN A 17 0.99 5.81 -2.77
CA ASN A 17 -0.37 5.24 -2.78
C ASN A 17 -0.37 3.83 -3.40
N ALA A 18 0.28 3.65 -4.56
CA ALA A 18 0.39 2.34 -5.19
C ALA A 18 1.10 1.31 -4.30
N SER A 19 2.15 1.71 -3.58
CA SER A 19 2.82 0.83 -2.62
C SER A 19 1.89 0.43 -1.47
N LEU A 20 1.13 1.36 -0.91
CA LEU A 20 0.18 1.08 0.17
C LEU A 20 -0.98 0.19 -0.32
N ASP A 21 -1.47 0.39 -1.54
CA ASP A 21 -2.49 -0.48 -2.16
C ASP A 21 -1.96 -1.92 -2.33
N GLY A 22 -0.69 -2.08 -2.74
CA GLY A 22 -0.04 -3.39 -2.83
C GLY A 22 0.08 -4.10 -1.48
N LEU A 23 0.44 -3.35 -0.43
CA LEU A 23 0.48 -3.84 0.94
C LEU A 23 -0.91 -4.28 1.42
N ALA A 24 -1.93 -3.44 1.23
CA ALA A 24 -3.31 -3.74 1.61
C ALA A 24 -3.87 -4.96 0.87
N SER A 25 -3.57 -5.08 -0.43
CA SER A 25 -3.96 -6.24 -1.25
C SER A 25 -3.34 -7.54 -0.72
N THR A 26 -2.05 -7.51 -0.38
CA THR A 26 -1.33 -8.67 0.18
C THR A 26 -1.94 -9.11 1.51
N ILE A 27 -2.16 -8.17 2.43
CA ILE A 27 -2.80 -8.43 3.74
C ILE A 27 -4.22 -9.00 3.53
N GLY A 28 -5.00 -8.41 2.63
CA GLY A 28 -6.35 -8.86 2.29
C GLY A 28 -6.38 -10.27 1.71
N ALA A 29 -5.43 -10.60 0.82
CA ALA A 29 -5.31 -11.94 0.24
C ALA A 29 -5.01 -12.99 1.31
N VAL A 30 -4.05 -12.72 2.21
CA VAL A 30 -3.73 -13.62 3.33
C VAL A 30 -4.92 -13.77 4.27
N GLY A 31 -5.57 -12.68 4.66
CA GLY A 31 -6.77 -12.74 5.52
C GLY A 31 -7.91 -13.54 4.87
N LYS A 32 -8.11 -13.39 3.56
CA LYS A 32 -9.10 -14.17 2.80
C LYS A 32 -8.75 -15.66 2.79
N TYR A 33 -7.50 -16.02 2.52
CA TYR A 33 -7.06 -17.42 2.50
C TYR A 33 -7.16 -18.08 3.88
N LEU A 34 -6.75 -17.40 4.94
CA LEU A 34 -6.92 -17.87 6.31
C LEU A 34 -8.41 -18.10 6.65
N THR A 35 -9.29 -17.21 6.19
CA THR A 35 -10.74 -17.36 6.42
C THR A 35 -11.33 -18.55 5.65
N GLN A 36 -10.93 -18.73 4.39
CA GLN A 36 -11.52 -19.71 3.49
C GLN A 36 -10.90 -21.11 3.61
N ASN A 37 -9.61 -21.20 3.87
CA ASN A 37 -8.82 -22.44 3.79
C ASN A 37 -7.66 -22.50 4.81
N ARG A 38 -7.88 -22.14 6.09
CA ARG A 38 -6.83 -22.15 7.14
C ARG A 38 -6.04 -23.46 7.26
N ALA A 39 -6.66 -24.60 6.98
CA ALA A 39 -6.01 -25.91 7.09
C ALA A 39 -4.93 -26.14 6.01
N ARG A 40 -4.86 -25.27 5.00
CA ARG A 40 -3.95 -25.36 3.84
C ARG A 40 -3.19 -24.05 3.60
N PHE A 41 -3.04 -23.23 4.64
CA PHE A 41 -2.28 -21.99 4.58
C PHE A 41 -1.04 -22.12 5.45
N SER A 42 0.10 -21.65 4.95
CA SER A 42 1.35 -21.60 5.69
C SER A 42 2.06 -20.26 5.51
N PHE A 43 2.94 -19.94 6.46
CA PHE A 43 4.00 -18.97 6.21
C PHE A 43 5.33 -19.70 6.06
N SER A 44 6.04 -19.49 4.95
CA SER A 44 7.43 -19.93 4.80
C SER A 44 8.36 -19.01 5.60
N ASN A 45 9.58 -19.48 5.87
CA ASN A 45 10.64 -18.69 6.52
C ASN A 45 10.33 -18.17 7.95
N THR A 46 9.31 -18.71 8.62
CA THR A 46 8.95 -18.29 10.00
C THR A 46 9.62 -19.12 11.10
N GLY A 47 10.44 -20.11 10.75
CA GLY A 47 11.04 -21.05 11.71
C GLY A 47 10.05 -22.03 12.36
N HIS A 48 8.75 -21.88 12.10
CA HIS A 48 7.69 -22.78 12.57
C HIS A 48 7.30 -23.76 11.46
N GLY A 49 7.37 -25.06 11.77
CA GLY A 49 6.89 -26.12 10.87
C GLY A 49 5.40 -26.41 11.07
N LEU A 50 4.70 -26.72 9.98
CA LEU A 50 3.38 -27.33 10.03
C LEU A 50 3.50 -28.85 9.75
N PRO A 51 2.53 -29.66 10.20
CA PRO A 51 2.45 -31.07 9.81
C PRO A 51 2.45 -31.22 8.28
N MET A 52 3.09 -32.27 7.75
CA MET A 52 3.21 -32.52 6.31
C MET A 52 1.83 -32.60 5.62
N GLU A 53 0.82 -33.11 6.32
CA GLU A 53 -0.55 -33.21 5.85
C GLU A 53 -1.15 -31.84 5.48
N ALA A 54 -0.72 -30.77 6.17
CA ALA A 54 -1.15 -29.40 5.86
C ALA A 54 -0.46 -28.82 4.60
N LEU A 55 0.69 -29.38 4.21
CA LEU A 55 1.54 -28.89 3.11
C LEU A 55 1.40 -29.69 1.81
N MET A 56 0.87 -30.92 1.87
CA MET A 56 0.79 -31.84 0.71
C MET A 56 -0.47 -31.66 -0.17
N GLY A 57 -1.31 -30.67 0.10
CA GLY A 57 -2.51 -30.40 -0.69
C GLY A 57 -2.23 -29.63 -1.99
N ARG A 58 -2.94 -29.95 -3.08
CA ARG A 58 -2.84 -29.23 -4.37
C ARG A 58 -3.16 -27.72 -4.31
N ASP A 59 -3.86 -27.29 -3.26
CA ASP A 59 -4.29 -25.90 -3.06
C ASP A 59 -3.63 -25.25 -1.83
N CYS A 60 -2.40 -25.67 -1.49
CA CYS A 60 -1.65 -25.05 -0.40
C CYS A 60 -1.17 -23.65 -0.81
N MET A 61 -1.56 -22.63 -0.04
CA MET A 61 -1.07 -21.26 -0.22
C MET A 61 0.00 -20.99 0.84
N SER A 62 1.18 -20.54 0.40
CA SER A 62 2.25 -20.11 1.31
C SER A 62 2.55 -18.64 1.10
N ALA A 63 2.53 -17.87 2.19
CA ALA A 63 3.04 -16.51 2.21
C ALA A 63 4.48 -16.50 2.76
N ASP A 64 5.34 -15.61 2.27
CA ASP A 64 6.68 -15.48 2.81
C ASP A 64 6.64 -14.69 4.14
N GLY A 65 7.08 -15.33 5.22
CA GLY A 65 7.16 -14.74 6.54
C GLY A 65 8.19 -13.62 6.65
N ASP A 66 9.31 -13.71 5.92
CA ASP A 66 10.34 -12.65 5.91
C ASP A 66 9.87 -11.40 5.16
N ALA A 67 8.97 -11.60 4.19
CA ALA A 67 8.31 -10.51 3.48
C ALA A 67 7.04 -10.00 4.19
N TRP A 68 6.62 -10.64 5.29
CA TRP A 68 5.42 -10.23 6.00
C TRP A 68 5.66 -8.91 6.74
N PRO A 69 4.82 -7.88 6.50
CA PRO A 69 5.04 -6.57 7.07
C PRO A 69 4.82 -6.58 8.59
N SER A 70 5.82 -6.11 9.33
CA SER A 70 5.68 -5.77 10.74
C SER A 70 4.73 -4.59 10.94
N ALA A 71 4.18 -4.45 12.15
CA ALA A 71 3.37 -3.29 12.51
C ALA A 71 4.12 -1.96 12.31
N ALA A 72 5.44 -1.94 12.56
CA ALA A 72 6.29 -0.78 12.31
C ALA A 72 6.35 -0.40 10.82
N GLN A 73 6.53 -1.38 9.92
CA GLN A 73 6.55 -1.15 8.47
C GLN A 73 5.19 -0.70 7.93
N ILE A 74 4.09 -1.20 8.49
CA ILE A 74 2.74 -0.74 8.15
C ILE A 74 2.56 0.73 8.57
N MET A 75 2.94 1.07 9.80
CA MET A 75 2.86 2.44 10.32
C MET A 75 3.76 3.40 9.53
N GLU A 76 4.94 2.97 9.13
CA GLU A 76 5.83 3.74 8.27
C GLU A 76 5.19 4.02 6.92
N SER A 77 4.62 3.00 6.26
CA SER A 77 3.94 3.15 4.97
C SER A 77 2.76 4.13 5.06
N LEU A 78 1.96 4.03 6.14
CA LEU A 78 0.86 4.96 6.41
C LEU A 78 1.37 6.39 6.65
N SER A 79 2.43 6.55 7.43
CA SER A 79 3.06 7.85 7.69
C SER A 79 3.54 8.51 6.39
N GLN A 80 4.25 7.76 5.55
CA GLN A 80 4.70 8.22 4.23
C GLN A 80 3.52 8.63 3.34
N TRP A 81 2.43 7.86 3.34
CA TRP A 81 1.22 8.19 2.59
C TRP A 81 0.58 9.50 3.06
N HIS A 82 0.42 9.66 4.38
CA HIS A 82 -0.14 10.88 4.96
C HIS A 82 0.74 12.10 4.68
N ALA A 83 2.06 11.97 4.79
CA ALA A 83 3.01 13.03 4.45
C ALA A 83 2.91 13.41 2.97
N ALA A 84 2.91 12.43 2.06
CA ALA A 84 2.78 12.68 0.63
C ALA A 84 1.45 13.36 0.27
N LYS A 85 0.34 12.92 0.88
CA LYS A 85 -0.98 13.54 0.72
C LYS A 85 -0.97 15.01 1.15
N ASN A 86 -0.41 15.30 2.33
CA ASN A 86 -0.32 16.66 2.85
C ASN A 86 0.57 17.54 1.97
N ASN A 87 1.69 16.99 1.45
CA ASN A 87 2.57 17.71 0.54
C ASN A 87 1.86 18.09 -0.77
N VAL A 88 1.07 17.18 -1.35
CA VAL A 88 0.24 17.49 -2.53
C VAL A 88 -0.78 18.58 -2.24
N LEU A 89 -1.48 18.49 -1.09
CA LEU A 89 -2.46 19.50 -0.67
C LEU A 89 -1.83 20.89 -0.51
N ASN A 90 -0.68 20.96 0.17
CA ASN A 90 0.05 22.20 0.40
C ASN A 90 0.61 22.79 -0.90
N ALA A 91 1.13 21.94 -1.79
CA ALA A 91 1.59 22.37 -3.09
C ALA A 91 0.44 22.90 -3.94
N TRP A 92 -0.70 22.19 -3.98
CA TRP A 92 -1.87 22.61 -4.72
C TRP A 92 -2.48 23.92 -4.22
N SER A 93 -2.59 24.09 -2.90
CA SER A 93 -3.16 25.32 -2.30
C SER A 93 -2.30 26.55 -2.53
N SER A 94 -1.00 26.37 -2.77
CA SER A 94 -0.06 27.44 -3.07
C SER A 94 -0.12 27.96 -4.51
N LEU A 95 -0.80 27.25 -5.42
CA LEU A 95 -0.91 27.62 -6.83
C LEU A 95 -2.03 28.65 -7.06
N THR A 96 -1.81 29.57 -7.99
CA THR A 96 -2.84 30.52 -8.43
C THR A 96 -3.99 29.80 -9.15
N ALA A 97 -5.12 30.48 -9.34
CA ALA A 97 -6.26 29.92 -10.06
C ALA A 97 -5.88 29.54 -11.51
N ASP A 98 -5.14 30.41 -12.20
CA ASP A 98 -4.69 30.18 -13.58
C ASP A 98 -3.77 28.97 -13.69
N GLN A 99 -2.85 28.82 -12.74
CA GLN A 99 -1.95 27.65 -12.68
C GLN A 99 -2.72 26.36 -12.42
N ARG A 100 -3.71 26.40 -11.50
CA ARG A 100 -4.56 25.24 -11.21
C ARG A 100 -5.44 24.86 -12.39
N ALA A 101 -5.93 25.82 -13.18
CA ALA A 101 -6.72 25.55 -14.37
C ALA A 101 -5.93 24.77 -15.45
N ALA A 102 -4.60 24.94 -15.48
CA ALA A 102 -3.72 24.26 -16.43
C ALA A 102 -3.23 22.87 -15.97
N LEU A 103 -3.61 22.42 -14.76
CA LEU A 103 -3.06 21.21 -14.15
C LEU A 103 -4.16 20.24 -13.72
N GLN A 104 -3.83 18.95 -13.69
CA GLN A 104 -4.72 17.95 -13.07
C GLN A 104 -4.81 18.18 -11.56
N PRO A 105 -6.00 18.07 -10.95
CA PRO A 105 -6.16 18.23 -9.51
C PRO A 105 -5.50 17.07 -8.73
N PRO A 106 -5.38 17.22 -7.39
CA PRO A 106 -4.92 16.16 -6.52
C PRO A 106 -5.74 14.87 -6.73
N PRO A 107 -5.08 13.71 -6.88
CA PRO A 107 -5.72 12.46 -7.32
C PRO A 107 -6.74 11.88 -6.34
N PHE A 108 -6.76 12.35 -5.09
CA PHE A 108 -7.70 11.93 -4.04
C PHE A 108 -8.92 12.86 -3.90
N GLN A 109 -9.05 13.90 -4.74
CA GLN A 109 -10.22 14.80 -4.71
C GLN A 109 -11.34 14.37 -5.67
N THR A 110 -11.06 13.50 -6.64
CA THR A 110 -11.99 13.06 -7.69
C THR A 110 -12.99 11.96 -7.27
N GLY A 111 -13.29 11.82 -5.98
CA GLY A 111 -14.10 10.72 -5.44
C GLY A 111 -15.17 11.14 -4.42
N ARG A 112 -15.84 12.28 -4.62
CA ARG A 112 -17.07 12.64 -3.89
C ARG A 112 -18.24 12.75 -4.84
#